data_AF-A0A484KP31-F1
#
_entry.id   AF-A0A484KP31-F1
#
_cell.length_a   1.000
_cell.length_b   1.000
_cell.length_c   1.000
_cell.angle_alpha   90.00
_cell.angle_beta   90.00
_cell.angle_gamma   90.00
#
_symmetry.space_group_name_H-M   'P 1'
#
loop_
_entity.id
_entity.type
_entity.pdbx_description
1 polymer ?
#
loop_
_entity_poly.entity_id
_entity_poly.type
_entity_poly.pdbx_seq_one_letter_code
_entity_poly.pdbx_strand_id
1 'polypeptide(L)'
;MVDFVTKNQILCRGHNVLWQDPNFTPSWVRNLTTSPDLLRQAAESRVRGVVGRYTDKFIHWDVNNEMLHYAFYEESLRDPNASLEFYRMAQEIDPNATLFLNDFKLVESCGHRSNVDAYAAKINEFRRGGIRNLGMGLEGHFFDSPNPVYTRSVLDKLATLGVPVWITEADTTGKYGPASQAADLEKVLRELFSHPSVDGIILWVAMSPAGTCWRMCLTDENFNNTLAGDVVDRLLGEWYTGTLAGVTDGDGVFSFSGFLGTYKVTIEHPSGNSSWTVISLTKGEDPLHFQIQI
;
A
#
# COMPACT_ATOMS: atom_id res chain seq x y z
N MET A 1 -17.43 -8.52 -5.70
CA MET A 1 -16.04 -8.33 -5.23
C MET A 1 -16.00 -8.04 -3.73
N VAL A 2 -16.62 -6.96 -3.22
CA VAL A 2 -16.61 -6.63 -1.78
C VAL A 2 -17.12 -7.77 -0.88
N ASP A 3 -18.24 -8.40 -1.26
CA ASP A 3 -18.76 -9.56 -0.51
C ASP A 3 -17.78 -10.74 -0.49
N PHE A 4 -17.06 -10.95 -1.59
CA PHE A 4 -16.07 -12.02 -1.69
C PHE A 4 -14.89 -11.74 -0.76
N VAL A 5 -14.30 -10.54 -0.80
CA VAL A 5 -13.16 -10.22 0.08
C VAL A 5 -13.58 -10.21 1.55
N THR A 6 -14.78 -9.72 1.86
CA THR A 6 -15.32 -9.74 3.23
C THR A 6 -15.53 -11.16 3.73
N LYS A 7 -16.19 -12.02 2.94
CA LYS A 7 -16.45 -13.43 3.30
C LYS A 7 -15.17 -14.21 3.53
N ASN A 8 -14.11 -13.89 2.79
CA ASN A 8 -12.81 -14.56 2.89
C ASN A 8 -11.81 -13.82 3.79
N GLN A 9 -12.24 -12.80 4.54
CA GLN A 9 -11.40 -12.02 5.46
C GLN A 9 -10.15 -11.41 4.79
N ILE A 10 -10.27 -11.05 3.51
CA ILE A 10 -9.22 -10.41 2.74
C ILE A 10 -9.34 -8.90 2.95
N LEU A 11 -8.28 -8.28 3.48
CA LEU A 11 -8.19 -6.83 3.60
C LEU A 11 -8.18 -6.19 2.21
N CYS A 12 -8.88 -5.07 2.06
CA CYS A 12 -9.07 -4.42 0.76
C CYS A 12 -8.81 -2.91 0.87
N ARG A 13 -8.22 -2.35 -0.17
CA ARG A 13 -8.02 -0.90 -0.35
C ARG A 13 -9.01 -0.39 -1.38
N GLY A 14 -9.69 0.71 -1.07
CA GLY A 14 -10.56 1.39 -2.01
C GLY A 14 -9.76 2.26 -2.96
N HIS A 15 -9.57 1.79 -4.20
CA HIS A 15 -8.87 2.52 -5.25
C HIS A 15 -9.80 2.70 -6.47
N ASN A 16 -10.17 3.92 -6.85
CA ASN A 16 -10.05 5.21 -6.14
C ASN A 16 -11.42 5.90 -6.07
N VAL A 17 -11.54 6.94 -5.23
CA VAL A 17 -12.79 7.71 -5.11
C VAL A 17 -12.90 8.72 -6.25
N LEU A 18 -11.86 9.53 -6.42
CA LEU A 18 -11.67 10.53 -7.48
C LEU A 18 -10.29 10.33 -8.15
N TRP A 19 -10.19 10.67 -9.43
CA TRP A 19 -8.93 10.64 -10.19
C TRP A 19 -8.71 11.99 -10.87
N GLN A 20 -7.50 12.55 -10.71
CA GLN A 20 -7.16 13.82 -11.35
C GLN A 20 -6.88 13.70 -12.85
N ASP A 21 -6.47 12.54 -13.37
CA ASP A 21 -6.31 12.35 -14.82
C ASP A 21 -7.71 12.36 -15.48
N PRO A 22 -8.00 13.34 -16.36
CA PRO A 22 -9.28 13.41 -17.03
C PRO A 22 -9.58 12.16 -17.87
N ASN A 23 -8.58 11.44 -18.38
CA ASN A 23 -8.80 10.25 -19.20
C ASN A 23 -9.57 9.15 -18.45
N PHE A 24 -9.39 9.06 -17.13
CA PHE A 24 -10.08 8.10 -16.26
C PHE A 24 -11.32 8.69 -15.57
N THR A 25 -11.66 9.95 -15.86
CA THR A 25 -12.87 10.60 -15.36
C THR A 25 -14.02 10.43 -16.37
N PRO A 26 -15.24 10.04 -15.94
CA PRO A 26 -16.38 9.89 -16.84
C PRO A 26 -16.64 11.14 -17.69
N SER A 27 -17.00 10.95 -18.96
CA SER A 27 -17.18 12.05 -19.92
C SER A 27 -18.19 13.09 -19.46
N TRP A 28 -19.29 12.67 -18.81
CA TRP A 28 -20.29 13.59 -18.30
C TRP A 28 -19.76 14.48 -17.17
N VAL A 29 -18.82 14.01 -16.35
CA VAL A 29 -18.16 14.81 -15.30
C VAL A 29 -17.21 15.82 -15.94
N ARG A 30 -16.42 15.38 -16.94
CA ARG A 30 -15.52 16.28 -17.69
C ARG A 30 -16.26 17.42 -18.39
N ASN A 31 -17.51 17.20 -18.78
CA ASN A 31 -18.33 18.22 -19.43
C ASN A 31 -18.87 19.27 -18.43
N LEU A 32 -18.70 19.08 -17.12
CA LEU A 32 -19.13 20.03 -16.08
C LEU A 32 -18.09 21.11 -15.75
N THR A 33 -16.92 21.11 -16.39
CA THR A 33 -15.82 22.07 -16.10
C THR A 33 -16.20 23.53 -16.35
N THR A 34 -17.23 23.79 -17.15
CA THR A 34 -17.79 25.14 -17.36
C THR A 34 -18.76 25.57 -16.26
N SER A 35 -19.16 24.66 -15.38
CA SER A 35 -20.11 24.87 -14.29
C SER A 35 -19.53 24.37 -12.95
N PRO A 36 -18.63 25.15 -12.30
CA PRO A 36 -17.94 24.74 -11.07
C PRO A 36 -18.88 24.20 -9.98
N ASP A 37 -20.05 24.80 -9.80
CA ASP A 37 -21.03 24.35 -8.79
C ASP A 37 -21.58 22.94 -9.08
N LEU A 38 -21.87 22.64 -10.35
CA LEU A 38 -22.34 21.30 -10.75
C LEU A 38 -21.22 20.27 -10.65
N LEU A 39 -20.00 20.64 -11.04
CA LEU A 39 -18.83 19.76 -10.87
C LEU A 39 -18.57 19.47 -9.40
N ARG A 40 -18.68 20.48 -8.52
CA ARG A 40 -18.53 20.33 -7.08
C ARG A 40 -19.57 19.36 -6.51
N GLN A 41 -20.85 19.58 -6.85
CA GLN A 41 -21.93 18.68 -6.45
C GLN A 41 -21.69 17.24 -6.92
N ALA A 42 -21.22 17.05 -8.15
CA ALA A 42 -20.90 15.73 -8.68
C ALA A 42 -19.75 15.04 -7.92
N ALA A 43 -18.66 15.77 -7.67
CA ALA A 43 -17.49 15.25 -6.94
C ALA A 43 -17.84 14.91 -5.49
N GLU A 44 -18.52 15.82 -4.78
CA GLU A 44 -18.95 15.59 -3.40
C GLU A 44 -19.97 14.44 -3.29
N SER A 45 -20.88 14.32 -4.25
CA SER A 45 -21.83 13.20 -4.33
C SER A 45 -21.11 11.87 -4.55
N ARG A 46 -20.05 11.85 -5.38
CA ARG A 46 -19.20 10.67 -5.57
C ARG A 46 -18.51 10.28 -4.27
N VAL A 47 -17.92 11.23 -3.53
CA VAL A 47 -17.29 10.98 -2.22
C VAL A 47 -18.31 10.42 -1.23
N ARG A 48 -19.45 11.10 -1.02
CA ARG A 48 -20.53 10.64 -0.13
C ARG A 48 -21.07 9.27 -0.51
N GLY A 49 -21.30 9.05 -1.79
CA GLY A 49 -21.88 7.81 -2.30
C GLY A 49 -20.95 6.61 -2.18
N VAL A 50 -19.66 6.75 -2.53
CA VAL A 50 -18.72 5.63 -2.53
C VAL A 50 -18.19 5.34 -1.14
N VAL A 51 -17.65 6.37 -0.47
CA VAL A 51 -17.07 6.20 0.86
C VAL A 51 -18.17 5.78 1.83
N GLY A 52 -19.36 6.39 1.76
CA GLY A 52 -20.49 6.05 2.63
C GLY A 52 -21.09 4.67 2.37
N ARG A 53 -21.05 4.18 1.12
CA ARG A 53 -21.54 2.82 0.80
C ARG A 53 -20.61 1.73 1.32
N TYR A 54 -19.31 2.00 1.39
CA TYR A 54 -18.28 1.03 1.73
C TYR A 54 -17.54 1.37 3.04
N THR A 55 -18.15 2.18 3.91
CA THR A 55 -17.64 2.49 5.25
C THR A 55 -17.32 1.20 6.01
N ASP A 56 -16.17 1.18 6.67
CA ASP A 56 -15.62 0.02 7.41
C ASP A 56 -15.38 -1.25 6.56
N LYS A 57 -15.49 -1.18 5.23
CA LYS A 57 -15.17 -2.31 4.32
C LYS A 57 -13.75 -2.28 3.81
N PHE A 58 -13.13 -1.11 3.75
CA PHE A 58 -11.76 -0.95 3.28
C PHE A 58 -10.89 -0.41 4.40
N ILE A 59 -9.67 -0.93 4.52
CA ILE A 59 -8.70 -0.43 5.50
C ILE A 59 -8.10 0.90 5.04
N HIS A 60 -8.05 1.12 3.73
CA HIS A 60 -7.44 2.29 3.09
C HIS A 60 -8.34 2.85 1.99
N TRP A 61 -8.25 4.16 1.76
CA TRP A 61 -8.85 4.84 0.61
C TRP A 61 -7.80 5.65 -0.15
N ASP A 62 -7.68 5.41 -1.46
CA ASP A 62 -7.09 6.38 -2.38
C ASP A 62 -8.18 7.39 -2.75
N VAL A 63 -8.23 8.49 -2.01
CA VAL A 63 -9.36 9.45 -2.10
C VAL A 63 -9.29 10.25 -3.40
N ASN A 64 -8.10 10.73 -3.75
CA ASN A 64 -7.88 11.49 -4.98
C ASN A 64 -6.51 11.14 -5.57
N ASN A 65 -6.52 10.41 -6.69
CA ASN A 65 -5.32 9.82 -7.29
C ASN A 65 -4.56 10.82 -8.17
N GLU A 66 -3.22 10.75 -8.13
CA GLU A 66 -2.28 11.45 -9.03
C GLU A 66 -2.30 12.99 -8.98
N MET A 67 -2.42 13.54 -7.77
CA MET A 67 -2.50 14.99 -7.54
C MET A 67 -1.20 15.76 -7.86
N LEU A 68 -0.06 15.09 -8.04
CA LEU A 68 1.18 15.76 -8.44
C LEU A 68 1.32 15.91 -9.96
N HIS A 69 0.62 15.07 -10.74
CA HIS A 69 0.67 15.13 -12.21
C HIS A 69 -0.45 15.98 -12.77
N TYR A 70 -1.62 15.96 -12.13
CA TYR A 70 -2.83 16.58 -12.60
C TYR A 70 -3.55 17.37 -11.50
N ALA A 71 -4.26 18.42 -11.89
CA ALA A 71 -5.01 19.29 -10.97
C ALA A 71 -6.47 19.50 -11.44
N PHE A 72 -7.05 18.52 -12.13
CA PHE A 72 -8.37 18.61 -12.75
C PHE A 72 -9.43 19.22 -11.84
N TYR A 73 -9.57 18.72 -10.61
CA TYR A 73 -10.60 19.23 -9.69
C TYR A 73 -10.26 20.62 -9.15
N GLU A 74 -9.02 20.87 -8.70
CA GLU A 74 -8.62 22.17 -8.14
C GLU A 74 -8.72 23.30 -9.19
N GLU A 75 -8.28 23.04 -10.43
CA GLU A 75 -8.36 23.99 -11.54
C GLU A 75 -9.79 24.20 -12.04
N SER A 76 -10.55 23.12 -12.28
CA SER A 76 -11.91 23.21 -12.82
C SER A 76 -12.91 23.82 -11.84
N LEU A 77 -12.70 23.59 -10.54
CA LEU A 77 -13.48 24.20 -9.46
C LEU A 77 -13.01 25.61 -9.12
N ARG A 78 -11.84 26.02 -9.61
CA ARG A 78 -11.17 27.29 -9.27
C ARG A 78 -10.97 27.43 -7.76
N ASP A 79 -10.60 26.33 -7.13
CA ASP A 79 -10.50 26.19 -5.68
C ASP A 79 -9.29 25.31 -5.35
N PRO A 80 -8.17 25.92 -4.91
CA PRO A 80 -6.95 25.17 -4.60
C PRO A 80 -7.13 24.24 -3.39
N ASN A 81 -8.20 24.39 -2.59
CA ASN A 81 -8.48 23.54 -1.43
C ASN A 81 -9.46 22.41 -1.74
N ALA A 82 -9.96 22.28 -2.97
CA ALA A 82 -10.99 21.30 -3.32
C ALA A 82 -10.58 19.87 -2.95
N SER A 83 -9.33 19.48 -3.24
CA SER A 83 -8.82 18.15 -2.88
C SER A 83 -8.81 17.91 -1.36
N LEU A 84 -8.39 18.91 -0.58
CA LEU A 84 -8.37 18.82 0.88
C LEU A 84 -9.80 18.68 1.45
N GLU A 85 -10.77 19.38 0.87
CA GLU A 85 -12.18 19.27 1.22
C GLU A 85 -12.70 17.84 1.02
N PHE A 86 -12.37 17.20 -0.11
CA PHE A 86 -12.76 15.80 -0.37
C PHE A 86 -12.18 14.82 0.66
N TYR A 87 -10.95 15.06 1.13
CA TYR A 87 -10.35 14.24 2.19
C TYR A 87 -11.00 14.49 3.54
N ARG A 88 -11.39 15.72 3.86
CA ARG A 88 -12.17 16.02 5.09
C ARG A 88 -13.49 15.27 5.07
N MET A 89 -14.20 15.31 3.95
CA MET A 89 -15.43 14.54 3.77
C MET A 89 -15.21 13.04 3.93
N ALA A 90 -14.18 12.47 3.28
CA ALA A 90 -13.88 11.05 3.42
C ALA A 90 -13.57 10.67 4.88
N GLN A 91 -12.80 11.50 5.59
CA GLN A 91 -12.47 11.32 7.01
C GLN A 91 -13.71 11.39 7.92
N GLU A 92 -14.67 12.26 7.60
CA GLU A 92 -15.93 12.36 8.36
C GLU A 92 -16.83 11.14 8.16
N ILE A 93 -16.85 10.60 6.94
CA ILE A 93 -17.70 9.46 6.58
C ILE A 93 -17.10 8.14 7.07
N ASP A 94 -15.79 7.96 6.93
CA ASP A 94 -15.06 6.74 7.30
C ASP A 94 -13.81 7.10 8.12
N PRO A 95 -13.98 7.44 9.41
CA PRO A 95 -12.88 7.92 10.25
C PRO A 95 -11.86 6.83 10.63
N ASN A 96 -12.19 5.56 10.39
CA ASN A 96 -11.33 4.42 10.73
C ASN A 96 -10.36 4.06 9.61
N ALA A 97 -10.69 4.39 8.35
CA ALA A 97 -9.82 4.13 7.22
C ALA A 97 -8.64 5.12 7.18
N THR A 98 -7.48 4.63 6.70
CA THR A 98 -6.35 5.51 6.36
C THR A 98 -6.56 6.09 4.96
N LEU A 99 -6.45 7.41 4.83
CA LEU A 99 -6.64 8.14 3.58
C LEU A 99 -5.29 8.38 2.91
N PHE A 100 -5.09 7.76 1.76
CA PHE A 100 -3.83 7.78 1.03
C PHE A 100 -3.81 8.86 -0.05
N LEU A 101 -2.69 9.60 -0.09
CA LEU A 101 -2.27 10.29 -1.32
C LEU A 101 -1.51 9.27 -2.17
N ASN A 102 -2.09 8.85 -3.29
CA ASN A 102 -1.48 7.85 -4.18
C ASN A 102 -0.99 8.49 -5.47
N ASP A 103 0.28 8.27 -5.80
CA ASP A 103 0.94 8.92 -6.93
C ASP A 103 2.15 8.11 -7.45
N PHE A 104 2.54 8.35 -8.71
CA PHE A 104 3.65 7.69 -9.40
C PHE A 104 4.81 8.64 -9.71
N LYS A 105 5.92 8.07 -10.19
CA LYS A 105 7.23 8.74 -10.41
C LYS A 105 7.74 9.39 -9.14
N LEU A 106 7.77 8.60 -8.07
CA LEU A 106 8.34 8.98 -6.79
C LEU A 106 9.41 7.97 -6.36
N VAL A 107 9.02 6.72 -6.11
CA VAL A 107 9.89 5.68 -5.56
C VAL A 107 10.72 4.98 -6.64
N GLU A 108 10.23 5.02 -7.88
CA GLU A 108 10.80 4.41 -9.07
C GLU A 108 11.69 5.36 -9.86
N SER A 109 11.36 6.65 -9.87
CA SER A 109 12.06 7.70 -10.63
C SER A 109 11.61 9.10 -10.21
N CYS A 110 12.30 10.13 -10.68
CA CYS A 110 11.93 11.53 -10.43
C CYS A 110 11.23 12.11 -11.67
N GLY A 111 9.97 12.53 -11.52
CA GLY A 111 9.23 13.28 -12.54
C GLY A 111 9.52 14.78 -12.53
N HIS A 112 9.06 15.49 -13.57
CA HIS A 112 9.21 16.95 -13.62
C HIS A 112 8.32 17.67 -12.58
N ARG A 113 7.06 17.20 -12.43
CA ARG A 113 6.10 17.74 -11.45
C ARG A 113 5.96 16.86 -10.22
N SER A 114 5.88 15.54 -10.40
CA SER A 114 5.92 14.58 -9.30
C SER A 114 7.36 14.30 -8.90
N ASN A 115 7.74 14.85 -7.76
CA ASN A 115 9.02 14.56 -7.11
C ASN A 115 8.81 14.48 -5.59
N VAL A 116 9.78 13.89 -4.90
CA VAL A 116 9.69 13.60 -3.46
C VAL A 116 9.47 14.85 -2.59
N ASP A 117 9.99 16.02 -2.99
CA ASP A 117 9.78 17.28 -2.27
C ASP A 117 8.36 17.80 -2.41
N ALA A 118 7.82 17.79 -3.64
CA ALA A 118 6.44 18.18 -3.90
C ALA A 118 5.46 17.24 -3.17
N TYR A 119 5.73 15.94 -3.17
CA TYR A 119 4.94 14.96 -2.44
C TYR A 119 4.98 15.19 -0.93
N ALA A 120 6.17 15.37 -0.35
CA ALA A 120 6.33 15.70 1.07
C ALA A 120 5.62 17.02 1.44
N ALA A 121 5.64 18.02 0.56
CA ALA A 121 4.93 19.26 0.77
C ALA A 121 3.40 19.05 0.79
N LYS A 122 2.85 18.23 -0.12
CA LYS A 122 1.42 17.90 -0.18
C LYS A 122 0.97 17.07 1.03
N ILE A 123 1.79 16.13 1.49
CA ILE A 123 1.55 15.40 2.77
C ILE A 123 1.47 16.38 3.95
N ASN A 124 2.40 17.33 4.03
CA ASN A 124 2.40 18.35 5.07
C ASN A 124 1.20 19.31 4.98
N GLU A 125 0.77 19.67 3.78
CA GLU A 125 -0.44 20.47 3.54
C GLU A 125 -1.66 19.75 4.11
N PHE A 126 -1.85 18.47 3.81
CA PHE A 126 -3.03 17.70 4.24
C PHE A 126 -3.04 17.46 5.74
N ARG A 127 -1.86 17.18 6.32
CA ARG A 127 -1.69 17.10 7.78
C ARG A 127 -2.04 18.42 8.47
N ARG A 128 -1.55 19.57 7.99
CA ARG A 128 -1.94 20.90 8.51
C ARG A 128 -3.42 21.20 8.28
N GLY A 129 -3.99 20.64 7.23
CA GLY A 129 -5.40 20.73 6.88
C GLY A 129 -6.35 19.93 7.77
N GLY A 130 -5.83 19.14 8.71
CA GLY A 130 -6.60 18.39 9.71
C GLY A 130 -6.89 16.93 9.35
N ILE A 131 -6.21 16.35 8.36
CA ILE A 131 -6.32 14.93 8.04
C ILE A 131 -5.45 14.13 9.02
N ARG A 132 -6.09 13.29 9.84
CA ARG A 132 -5.49 12.58 10.97
C ARG A 132 -4.86 11.26 10.54
N ASN A 133 -5.61 10.43 9.82
CA ASN A 133 -5.19 9.10 9.38
C ASN A 133 -4.68 9.18 7.94
N LEU A 134 -3.59 9.92 7.73
CA LEU A 134 -2.98 10.08 6.41
C LEU A 134 -2.07 8.88 6.08
N GLY A 135 -2.02 8.48 4.82
CA GLY A 135 -1.07 7.49 4.30
C GLY A 135 -0.35 8.00 3.06
N MET A 136 0.89 7.55 2.85
CA MET A 136 1.67 7.79 1.64
C MET A 136 1.57 6.57 0.72
N GLY A 137 0.92 6.72 -0.43
CA GLY A 137 0.82 5.70 -1.48
C GLY A 137 1.80 6.01 -2.60
N LEU A 138 2.77 5.12 -2.80
CA LEU A 138 3.73 5.20 -3.89
C LEU A 138 3.38 4.08 -4.87
N GLU A 139 2.90 4.42 -6.07
CA GLU A 139 2.41 3.41 -7.03
C GLU A 139 3.48 2.36 -7.33
N GLY A 140 4.72 2.78 -7.60
CA GLY A 140 5.84 1.85 -7.76
C GLY A 140 5.82 1.13 -9.11
N HIS A 141 5.48 1.86 -10.17
CA HIS A 141 5.52 1.36 -11.54
C HIS A 141 6.94 1.46 -12.13
N PHE A 142 7.78 0.44 -11.93
CA PHE A 142 9.18 0.44 -12.36
C PHE A 142 9.31 0.11 -13.86
N PHE A 143 9.14 1.14 -14.72
CA PHE A 143 9.20 1.01 -16.18
C PHE A 143 10.60 0.98 -16.79
N ASP A 144 11.58 1.47 -16.04
CA ASP A 144 13.00 1.41 -16.38
C ASP A 144 13.71 0.45 -15.42
N SER A 145 15.00 0.17 -15.68
CA SER A 145 15.80 -0.64 -14.76
C SER A 145 15.76 -0.03 -13.35
N PRO A 146 15.33 -0.79 -12.33
CA PRO A 146 15.22 -0.28 -10.97
C PRO A 146 16.57 0.24 -10.45
N ASN A 147 16.52 1.33 -9.70
CA ASN A 147 17.67 1.91 -9.03
C ASN A 147 17.45 1.85 -7.50
N PRO A 148 17.90 0.79 -6.83
CA PRO A 148 17.69 0.62 -5.39
C PRO A 148 18.25 1.78 -4.55
N VAL A 149 19.37 2.39 -4.97
CA VAL A 149 19.95 3.54 -4.26
C VAL A 149 19.01 4.76 -4.31
N TYR A 150 18.42 5.01 -5.48
CA TYR A 150 17.42 6.07 -5.63
C TYR A 150 16.17 5.77 -4.80
N THR A 151 15.60 4.57 -4.95
CA THR A 151 14.45 4.08 -4.19
C THR A 151 14.67 4.26 -2.69
N ARG A 152 15.83 3.82 -2.17
CA ARG A 152 16.18 3.98 -0.76
C ARG A 152 16.23 5.44 -0.32
N SER A 153 16.86 6.30 -1.10
CA SER A 153 16.96 7.73 -0.78
C SER A 153 15.59 8.43 -0.70
N VAL A 154 14.64 8.01 -1.54
CA VAL A 154 13.26 8.51 -1.51
C VAL A 154 12.55 8.01 -0.26
N LEU A 155 12.66 6.72 0.06
CA LEU A 155 12.05 6.13 1.25
C LEU A 155 12.62 6.71 2.54
N ASP A 156 13.94 6.92 2.64
CA ASP A 156 14.61 7.57 3.76
C ASP A 156 14.05 8.98 4.00
N LYS A 157 13.88 9.75 2.92
CA LYS A 157 13.32 11.10 2.99
C LYS A 157 11.87 11.10 3.43
N LEU A 158 11.03 10.23 2.86
CA LEU A 158 9.62 10.14 3.22
C LEU A 158 9.42 9.59 4.64
N ALA A 159 10.31 8.72 5.11
CA ALA A 159 10.30 8.20 6.48
C ALA A 159 10.36 9.32 7.53
N THR A 160 11.04 10.43 7.23
CA THR A 160 11.13 11.60 8.14
C THR A 160 9.78 12.24 8.45
N LEU A 161 8.74 11.98 7.63
CA LEU A 161 7.42 12.56 7.83
C LEU A 161 6.61 11.83 8.90
N GLY A 162 7.00 10.60 9.29
CA GLY A 162 6.30 9.80 10.28
C GLY A 162 4.87 9.40 9.87
N VAL A 163 4.62 9.29 8.55
CA VAL A 163 3.34 8.87 7.96
C VAL A 163 3.54 7.47 7.37
N PRO A 164 2.56 6.54 7.48
CA PRO A 164 2.68 5.20 6.92
C PRO A 164 2.99 5.23 5.41
N VAL A 165 3.92 4.39 4.96
CA VAL A 165 4.30 4.27 3.54
C VAL A 165 3.85 2.94 2.99
N TRP A 166 3.04 2.97 1.93
CA TRP A 166 2.68 1.78 1.18
C TRP A 166 3.14 1.90 -0.27
N ILE A 167 3.69 0.81 -0.77
CA ILE A 167 3.84 0.62 -2.20
C ILE A 167 2.55 -0.02 -2.69
N THR A 168 1.80 0.68 -3.53
CA THR A 168 0.38 0.39 -3.77
C THR A 168 0.13 -0.40 -5.05
N GLU A 169 1.03 -0.31 -6.03
CA GLU A 169 0.83 -0.83 -7.39
C GLU A 169 2.16 -1.35 -8.00
N ALA A 170 2.98 -2.01 -7.18
CA ALA A 170 4.32 -2.43 -7.59
C ALA A 170 4.29 -3.37 -8.80
N ASP A 171 4.96 -2.97 -9.86
CA ASP A 171 5.21 -3.81 -11.03
C ASP A 171 6.52 -3.43 -11.71
N THR A 172 6.99 -4.32 -12.58
CA THR A 172 8.20 -4.10 -13.39
C THR A 172 7.90 -4.29 -14.87
N THR A 173 8.69 -3.65 -15.72
CA THR A 173 8.51 -3.74 -17.17
C THR A 173 8.88 -5.11 -17.76
N GLY A 174 8.04 -5.60 -18.66
CA GLY A 174 8.32 -6.78 -19.49
C GLY A 174 9.15 -6.47 -20.75
N LYS A 175 9.59 -5.21 -20.95
CA LYS A 175 10.23 -4.71 -22.18
C LYS A 175 11.43 -5.54 -22.65
N TYR A 176 12.20 -6.10 -21.72
CA TYR A 176 13.41 -6.89 -22.00
C TYR A 176 13.20 -8.40 -21.79
N GLY A 177 11.94 -8.84 -21.75
CA GLY A 177 11.53 -10.23 -21.60
C GLY A 177 11.32 -10.68 -20.15
N PRO A 178 10.67 -11.86 -19.95
CA PRO A 178 10.24 -12.33 -18.64
C PRO A 178 11.38 -12.49 -17.61
N ALA A 179 12.57 -12.92 -18.06
CA ALA A 179 13.72 -13.07 -17.17
C ALA A 179 14.22 -11.73 -16.60
N SER A 180 14.22 -10.67 -17.43
CA SER A 180 14.56 -9.32 -16.96
C SER A 180 13.50 -8.78 -16.02
N GLN A 181 12.22 -8.98 -16.36
CA GLN A 181 11.09 -8.55 -15.52
C GLN A 181 11.16 -9.18 -14.12
N ALA A 182 11.43 -10.49 -14.05
CA ALA A 182 11.60 -11.22 -12.79
C ALA A 182 12.83 -10.75 -12.00
N ALA A 183 13.98 -10.58 -12.65
CA ALA A 183 15.19 -10.09 -11.99
C ALA A 183 15.03 -8.67 -11.43
N ASP A 184 14.32 -7.80 -12.15
CA ASP A 184 14.02 -6.45 -11.68
C ASP A 184 12.97 -6.47 -10.56
N LEU A 185 11.99 -7.36 -10.61
CA LEU A 185 11.01 -7.54 -9.54
C LEU A 185 11.70 -7.98 -8.24
N GLU A 186 12.65 -8.91 -8.30
CA GLU A 186 13.40 -9.33 -7.11
C GLU A 186 14.16 -8.16 -6.47
N LYS A 187 14.85 -7.34 -7.28
CA LYS A 187 15.57 -6.16 -6.77
C LYS A 187 14.62 -5.18 -6.09
N VAL A 188 13.48 -4.89 -6.74
CA VAL A 188 12.46 -3.98 -6.21
C VAL A 188 11.91 -4.51 -4.89
N LEU A 189 11.45 -5.75 -4.85
CA LEU A 189 10.84 -6.32 -3.65
C LEU A 189 11.83 -6.38 -2.48
N ARG A 190 13.09 -6.78 -2.74
CA ARG A 190 14.12 -6.79 -1.68
C ARG A 190 14.40 -5.40 -1.12
N GLU A 191 14.52 -4.38 -1.98
CA GLU A 191 14.75 -3.01 -1.51
C GLU A 191 13.58 -2.53 -0.66
N LEU A 192 12.35 -2.65 -1.18
CA LEU A 192 11.14 -2.21 -0.51
C LEU A 192 10.93 -2.93 0.83
N PHE A 193 11.11 -4.25 0.86
CA PHE A 193 10.95 -5.06 2.08
C PHE A 193 12.03 -4.76 3.13
N SER A 194 13.25 -4.43 2.70
CA SER A 194 14.35 -4.11 3.62
C SER A 194 14.22 -2.74 4.30
N HIS A 195 13.33 -1.88 3.80
CA HIS A 195 13.23 -0.51 4.28
C HIS A 195 12.25 -0.41 5.46
N PRO A 196 12.69 0.03 6.66
CA PRO A 196 11.86 -0.02 7.85
C PRO A 196 10.62 0.87 7.75
N SER A 197 10.61 1.93 6.94
CA SER A 197 9.44 2.79 6.79
C SER A 197 8.32 2.22 5.91
N VAL A 198 8.55 1.14 5.16
CA VAL A 198 7.52 0.53 4.30
C VAL A 198 6.61 -0.36 5.14
N ASP A 199 5.33 0.00 5.21
CA ASP A 199 4.31 -0.70 6.00
C ASP A 199 3.56 -1.77 5.17
N GLY A 200 3.63 -1.70 3.85
CA GLY A 200 3.02 -2.71 2.98
C GLY A 200 3.40 -2.56 1.51
N ILE A 201 3.33 -3.68 0.79
CA ILE A 201 3.58 -3.78 -0.64
C ILE A 201 2.40 -4.50 -1.28
N ILE A 202 1.82 -3.90 -2.32
CA ILE A 202 0.77 -4.47 -3.16
C ILE A 202 1.29 -4.51 -4.59
N LEU A 203 1.16 -5.66 -5.22
CA LEU A 203 1.60 -5.89 -6.59
C LEU A 203 0.49 -5.58 -7.60
N TRP A 204 0.82 -4.91 -8.70
CA TRP A 204 -0.11 -4.62 -9.79
C TRP A 204 -0.10 -5.71 -10.86
N VAL A 205 -0.64 -6.88 -10.49
CA VAL A 205 -0.48 -8.15 -11.23
C VAL A 205 -1.75 -8.65 -11.93
N ALA A 206 -2.57 -7.72 -12.42
CA ALA A 206 -3.85 -8.06 -13.02
C ALA A 206 -3.67 -8.82 -14.36
N MET A 207 -4.36 -9.96 -14.46
CA MET A 207 -4.60 -10.65 -15.73
C MET A 207 -5.88 -10.10 -16.38
N SER A 208 -5.84 -9.85 -17.67
CA SER A 208 -7.02 -9.39 -18.41
C SER A 208 -8.06 -10.50 -18.54
N PRO A 209 -9.35 -10.16 -18.76
CA PRO A 209 -10.37 -11.17 -19.06
C PRO A 209 -10.06 -12.04 -20.28
N ALA A 210 -9.16 -11.60 -21.16
CA ALA A 210 -8.72 -12.33 -22.33
C ALA A 210 -7.50 -13.25 -22.07
N GLY A 211 -7.09 -13.42 -20.81
CA GLY A 211 -5.95 -14.27 -20.43
C GLY A 211 -4.58 -13.61 -20.68
N THR A 212 -4.55 -12.32 -21.05
CA THR A 212 -3.29 -11.60 -21.31
C THR A 212 -2.85 -10.80 -20.10
N CYS A 213 -1.54 -10.77 -19.87
CA CYS A 213 -0.97 -9.91 -18.83
C CYS A 213 -1.10 -8.45 -19.21
N TRP A 214 -1.70 -7.65 -18.33
CA TRP A 214 -1.76 -6.22 -18.52
C TRP A 214 -0.36 -5.60 -18.52
N ARG A 215 0.45 -5.98 -17.51
CA ARG A 215 1.83 -5.50 -17.37
C ARG A 215 2.76 -6.55 -16.80
N MET A 216 2.37 -7.14 -15.68
CA MET A 216 3.05 -8.24 -15.02
C MET A 216 1.98 -9.22 -14.52
N CYS A 217 2.22 -10.52 -14.63
CA CYS A 217 1.40 -11.52 -13.96
C CYS A 217 2.29 -12.46 -13.16
N LEU A 218 1.75 -12.98 -12.07
CA LEU A 218 2.39 -14.05 -11.31
C LEU A 218 2.10 -15.43 -11.91
N THR A 219 0.98 -15.59 -12.62
CA THR A 219 0.62 -16.85 -13.30
C THR A 219 0.19 -16.62 -14.75
N ASP A 220 0.22 -17.67 -15.55
CA ASP A 220 -0.46 -17.71 -16.86
C ASP A 220 -1.97 -17.99 -16.71
N GLU A 221 -2.67 -18.10 -17.84
CA GLU A 221 -4.12 -18.39 -17.91
C GLU A 221 -4.52 -19.77 -17.36
N ASN A 222 -3.56 -20.69 -17.24
CA ASN A 222 -3.74 -22.04 -16.70
C ASN A 222 -3.30 -22.12 -15.23
N PHE A 223 -3.00 -20.99 -14.60
CA PHE A 223 -2.46 -20.89 -13.24
C PHE A 223 -1.09 -21.55 -13.06
N ASN A 224 -0.30 -21.70 -14.14
CA ASN A 224 1.12 -22.04 -14.00
C ASN A 224 1.90 -20.78 -13.61
N ASN A 225 2.90 -20.94 -12.76
CA ASN A 225 3.72 -19.82 -12.31
C ASN A 225 4.52 -19.20 -13.46
N THR A 226 4.63 -17.88 -13.47
CA THR A 226 5.60 -17.18 -14.31
C THR A 226 6.94 -17.05 -13.57
N LEU A 227 7.99 -16.61 -14.26
CA LEU A 227 9.26 -16.28 -13.61
C LEU A 227 9.12 -15.18 -12.54
N ALA A 228 8.16 -14.26 -12.71
CA ALA A 228 7.85 -13.24 -11.71
C ALA A 228 7.10 -13.85 -10.52
N GLY A 229 6.19 -14.80 -10.76
CA GLY A 229 5.56 -15.61 -9.71
C GLY A 229 6.57 -16.41 -8.90
N ASP A 230 7.53 -17.07 -9.56
CA ASP A 230 8.59 -17.83 -8.89
C ASP A 230 9.45 -16.96 -7.97
N VAL A 231 9.69 -15.70 -8.35
CA VAL A 231 10.36 -14.71 -7.50
C VAL A 231 9.53 -14.42 -6.26
N VAL A 232 8.24 -14.13 -6.41
CA VAL A 232 7.35 -13.81 -5.28
C VAL A 232 7.25 -14.99 -4.32
N ASP A 233 7.00 -16.20 -4.81
CA ASP A 233 6.89 -17.41 -4.00
C ASP A 233 8.18 -17.69 -3.22
N ARG A 234 9.34 -17.56 -3.88
CA ARG A 234 10.63 -17.73 -3.22
C ARG A 234 10.87 -16.67 -2.15
N LEU A 235 10.62 -15.40 -2.45
CA LEU A 235 10.81 -14.31 -1.47
C LEU A 235 9.86 -14.44 -0.28
N LEU A 236 8.60 -14.84 -0.49
CA LEU A 236 7.68 -15.15 0.61
C LEU A 236 8.18 -16.32 1.46
N GLY A 237 8.80 -17.33 0.84
CA GLY A 237 9.46 -18.42 1.55
C GLY A 237 10.69 -17.96 2.36
N GLU A 238 11.47 -17.02 1.83
CA GLU A 238 12.60 -16.38 2.54
C GLU A 238 12.13 -15.46 3.69
N TRP A 239 10.97 -14.80 3.53
CA TRP A 239 10.41 -13.80 4.45
C TRP A 239 9.36 -14.37 5.39
N TYR A 240 9.54 -15.62 5.79
CA TYR A 240 8.64 -16.32 6.69
C TYR A 240 9.42 -16.97 7.82
N THR A 241 9.06 -16.64 9.06
CA THR A 241 9.75 -17.17 10.25
C THR A 241 9.54 -18.67 10.43
N GLY A 242 8.42 -19.22 9.93
CA GLY A 242 8.10 -20.62 10.09
C GLY A 242 7.75 -21.02 11.52
N THR A 243 7.89 -22.32 11.82
CA THR A 243 7.77 -22.84 13.17
C THR A 243 9.16 -22.92 13.79
N LEU A 244 9.32 -22.29 14.95
CA LEU A 244 10.52 -22.36 15.75
C LEU A 244 10.25 -23.24 16.98
N ALA A 245 11.20 -24.08 17.35
CA ALA A 245 11.13 -24.94 18.52
C ALA A 245 12.48 -24.93 19.24
N GLY A 246 12.44 -25.00 20.57
CA GLY A 246 13.63 -25.09 21.40
C GLY A 246 13.28 -25.27 22.86
N VAL A 247 14.31 -25.36 23.70
CA VAL A 247 14.20 -25.51 25.15
C VAL A 247 14.63 -24.19 25.78
N THR A 248 13.91 -23.75 26.81
CA THR A 248 14.31 -22.57 27.59
C THR A 248 15.65 -22.82 28.29
N ASP A 249 16.40 -21.75 28.54
CA ASP A 249 17.62 -21.83 29.33
C ASP A 249 17.34 -22.05 30.84
N GLY A 250 18.40 -21.97 31.67
CA GLY A 250 18.32 -22.15 33.11
C GLY A 250 17.45 -21.12 33.85
N ASP A 251 17.19 -19.98 33.21
CA ASP A 251 16.34 -18.90 33.73
C ASP A 251 14.92 -18.94 33.14
N GLY A 252 14.61 -19.95 32.31
CA GLY A 252 13.31 -20.09 31.67
C GLY A 252 13.13 -19.20 30.43
N VAL A 253 14.21 -18.68 29.84
CA VAL A 253 14.16 -17.77 28.69
C VAL A 253 14.35 -18.54 27.37
N PHE A 254 13.57 -18.15 26.36
CA PHE A 254 13.76 -18.57 24.98
C PHE A 254 13.81 -17.32 24.09
N SER A 255 14.91 -17.14 23.35
CA SER A 255 15.09 -16.00 22.44
C SER A 255 15.04 -16.45 20.99
N PHE A 256 14.37 -15.68 20.14
CA PHE A 256 14.36 -15.92 18.71
C PHE A 256 14.28 -14.60 17.92
N SER A 257 14.64 -14.67 16.64
CA SER A 257 14.42 -13.60 15.67
C SER A 257 13.36 -14.05 14.68
N GLY A 258 12.43 -13.15 14.33
CA GLY A 258 11.36 -13.42 13.39
C GLY A 258 10.85 -12.17 12.70
N PHE A 259 10.15 -12.34 11.59
CA PHE A 259 9.46 -11.27 10.87
C PHE A 259 8.26 -10.73 11.66
N LEU A 260 7.83 -9.52 11.33
CA LEU A 260 6.63 -8.92 11.93
C LEU A 260 5.41 -9.81 11.70
N GLY A 261 4.57 -9.97 12.72
CA GLY A 261 3.41 -10.84 12.62
C GLY A 261 2.90 -11.34 13.95
N THR A 262 1.88 -12.19 13.88
CA THR A 262 1.28 -12.82 15.05
C THR A 262 1.73 -14.26 15.16
N TYR A 263 2.13 -14.65 16.36
CA TYR A 263 2.73 -15.95 16.66
C TYR A 263 1.91 -16.64 17.75
N LYS A 264 1.57 -17.90 17.51
CA LYS A 264 1.08 -18.79 18.56
C LYS A 264 2.29 -19.43 19.24
N VAL A 265 2.44 -19.18 20.54
CA VAL A 265 3.49 -19.79 21.36
C VAL A 265 2.85 -20.93 22.15
N THR A 266 3.46 -22.11 22.08
CA THR A 266 3.04 -23.29 22.87
C THR A 266 4.20 -23.67 23.78
N ILE A 267 3.91 -23.93 25.05
CA ILE A 267 4.91 -24.30 26.05
C ILE A 267 4.56 -25.68 26.58
N GLU A 268 5.55 -26.55 26.65
CA GLU A 268 5.43 -27.91 27.16
C GLU A 268 6.41 -28.10 28.31
N HIS A 269 5.89 -28.46 29.50
CA HIS A 269 6.70 -28.75 30.66
C HIS A 269 7.04 -30.26 30.72
N PRO A 270 8.25 -30.67 31.15
CA PRO A 270 8.63 -32.08 31.23
C PRO A 270 7.71 -32.95 32.11
N SER A 271 6.93 -32.35 33.01
CA SER A 271 5.91 -33.05 33.80
C SER A 271 4.65 -33.42 33.02
N GLY A 272 4.55 -33.06 31.73
CA GLY A 272 3.41 -33.35 30.86
C GLY A 272 2.35 -32.25 30.76
N ASN A 273 2.55 -31.10 31.39
CA ASN A 273 1.64 -29.95 31.26
C ASN A 273 1.96 -29.15 29.99
N SER A 274 0.94 -28.64 29.30
CA SER A 274 1.12 -27.71 28.18
C SER A 274 0.16 -26.52 28.25
N SER A 275 0.63 -25.37 27.77
CA SER A 275 -0.16 -24.14 27.65
C SER A 275 0.16 -23.44 26.34
N TRP A 276 -0.69 -22.49 25.92
CA TRP A 276 -0.42 -21.69 24.74
C TRP A 276 -0.89 -20.24 24.94
N THR A 277 -0.25 -19.33 24.21
CA THR A 277 -0.62 -17.92 24.13
C THR A 277 -0.37 -17.36 22.73
N VAL A 278 -0.81 -16.14 22.48
CA VAL A 278 -0.55 -15.42 21.23
C VAL A 278 0.23 -14.15 21.54
N ILE A 279 1.30 -13.94 20.79
CA ILE A 279 2.13 -12.72 20.86
C ILE A 279 2.18 -12.08 19.47
N SER A 280 2.42 -10.77 19.42
CA SER A 280 2.61 -10.05 18.16
C SER A 280 4.00 -9.42 18.14
N LEU A 281 4.80 -9.78 17.13
CA LEU A 281 6.01 -9.03 16.81
C LEU A 281 5.62 -7.82 15.98
N THR A 282 5.77 -6.65 16.60
CA THR A 282 5.52 -5.35 15.99
C THR A 282 6.84 -4.62 15.77
N LYS A 283 6.82 -3.64 14.86
CA LYS A 283 7.96 -2.79 14.57
C LYS A 283 8.44 -2.06 15.83
N GLY A 284 9.77 -2.00 16.03
CA GLY A 284 10.42 -1.35 17.18
C GLY A 284 11.95 -1.43 17.07
N GLU A 285 12.65 -0.67 17.91
CA GLU A 285 14.13 -0.67 17.96
C GLU A 285 14.69 -1.73 18.92
N ASP A 286 13.91 -2.07 19.96
CA ASP A 286 14.32 -2.99 21.01
C ASP A 286 13.66 -4.38 20.88
N PRO A 287 14.32 -5.44 21.39
CA PRO A 287 13.68 -6.74 21.55
C PRO A 287 12.40 -6.67 22.38
N LEU A 288 11.36 -7.36 21.92
CA LEU A 288 10.11 -7.50 22.67
C LEU A 288 10.23 -8.62 23.71
N HIS A 289 9.78 -8.35 24.93
CA HIS A 289 9.77 -9.31 26.02
C HIS A 289 8.34 -9.72 26.37
N PHE A 290 8.07 -11.03 26.36
CA PHE A 290 6.77 -11.60 26.71
C PHE A 290 6.94 -12.56 27.89
N GLN A 291 6.18 -12.32 28.96
CA GLN A 291 6.14 -13.21 30.13
C GLN A 291 4.95 -14.16 29.98
N ILE A 292 5.19 -15.47 30.04
CA ILE A 292 4.16 -16.49 29.88
C ILE A 292 4.14 -17.35 31.14
N GLN A 293 2.98 -17.45 31.77
CA GLN A 293 2.77 -18.28 32.96
C GLN A 293 2.30 -19.69 32.55
N ILE A 294 2.86 -20.72 33.18
CA ILE A 294 2.52 -22.14 32.99
C ILE A 294 1.80 -22.64 34.25
#